data_AF-A0A916U676-F1
#
_entry.id   AF-A0A916U676-F1
#
_cell.length_a   1.000
_cell.length_b   1.000
_cell.length_c   1.000
_cell.angle_alpha   90.00
_cell.angle_beta   90.00
_cell.angle_gamma   90.00
#
_symmetry.space_group_name_H-M   'P 1'
#
loop_
_entity.id
_entity.type
_entity.pdbx_description
1 polymer ?
#
loop_
_entity_poly.entity_id
_entity_poly.type
_entity_poly.pdbx_seq_one_letter_code
_entity_poly.pdbx_strand_id
1 'polypeptide(L)'
;MSSITLTGNTIIPAQILEAESSYAQQINLGFSASEEENLLKHTLVNLHTAIGESGELSPFQRKSSLTDIDSLTAELCKPALQQDKGIIKGFWSRLKETLSHSEELTRMNCAVGKLLGLAI
;
A
#
# COMPACT_ATOMS: atom_id res chain seq x y z
N MET A 1 5.93 -32.41 -6.14
CA MET A 1 5.62 -32.33 -4.70
C MET A 1 6.86 -31.77 -4.02
N SER A 2 6.81 -30.52 -3.56
CA SER A 2 7.96 -29.91 -2.88
C SER A 2 7.49 -29.49 -1.49
N SER A 3 8.04 -30.17 -0.49
CA SER A 3 7.75 -29.96 0.93
C SER A 3 8.57 -28.77 1.43
N ILE A 4 7.90 -27.77 2.02
CA ILE A 4 8.57 -26.67 2.74
C ILE A 4 8.54 -27.01 4.22
N THR A 5 9.73 -27.17 4.81
CA THR A 5 9.93 -27.39 6.23
C THR A 5 9.99 -26.04 6.92
N LEU A 6 9.07 -25.77 7.85
CA LEU A 6 9.07 -24.57 8.69
C LEU A 6 9.92 -24.83 9.93
N THR A 7 11.13 -24.27 9.97
CA THR A 7 11.92 -24.11 11.20
C THR A 7 11.94 -22.63 11.58
N GLY A 8 11.62 -22.37 12.85
CA GLY A 8 11.44 -21.04 13.41
C GLY A 8 12.70 -20.16 13.45
N ASN A 9 12.43 -18.92 13.86
CA ASN A 9 13.29 -17.74 14.00
C ASN A 9 13.38 -16.78 12.80
N THR A 10 12.89 -15.56 13.07
CA THR A 10 13.11 -14.31 12.36
C THR A 10 12.31 -14.13 11.07
N ILE A 11 11.08 -13.63 11.18
CA ILE A 11 10.32 -13.11 10.04
C ILE A 11 10.72 -11.65 9.82
N ILE A 12 11.74 -11.41 8.99
CA ILE A 12 11.92 -10.15 8.24
C ILE A 12 12.63 -10.51 6.90
N PRO A 13 12.43 -9.79 5.79
CA PRO A 13 11.46 -10.03 4.73
C PRO A 13 12.19 -10.40 3.42
N ALA A 14 12.32 -11.67 3.07
CA ALA A 14 13.10 -12.08 1.88
C ALA A 14 12.37 -13.00 0.90
N GLN A 15 11.07 -13.24 1.08
CA GLN A 15 10.29 -14.13 0.22
C GLN A 15 9.17 -13.43 -0.57
N ILE A 16 9.20 -12.10 -0.69
CA ILE A 16 8.34 -11.37 -1.65
C ILE A 16 9.20 -10.94 -2.84
N LEU A 17 9.81 -11.93 -3.49
CA LEU A 17 10.33 -11.79 -4.85
C LEU A 17 9.55 -12.80 -5.69
N GLU A 18 9.03 -12.34 -6.83
CA GLU A 18 8.42 -13.12 -7.91
C GLU A 18 6.89 -13.29 -7.93
N ALA A 19 6.16 -12.30 -7.43
CA ALA A 19 5.00 -11.81 -8.17
C ALA A 19 5.14 -10.30 -8.28
N GLU A 20 5.82 -9.80 -9.32
CA GLU A 20 5.67 -8.39 -9.68
C GLU A 20 4.20 -8.18 -10.04
N SER A 21 3.39 -7.77 -9.07
CA SER A 21 2.01 -7.42 -9.34
C SER A 21 2.02 -6.31 -10.39
N SER A 22 1.07 -6.33 -11.32
CA SER A 22 0.92 -5.26 -12.33
C SER A 22 0.84 -3.88 -11.68
N TYR A 23 0.39 -3.81 -10.43
CA TYR A 23 0.38 -2.61 -9.60
C TYR A 23 1.79 -2.18 -9.16
N ALA A 24 2.67 -3.09 -8.73
CA ALA A 24 4.05 -2.78 -8.36
C ALA A 24 4.87 -2.18 -9.51
N GLN A 25 4.56 -2.58 -10.75
CA GLN A 25 5.18 -2.03 -11.97
C GLN A 25 4.67 -0.62 -12.31
N GLN A 26 3.48 -0.22 -11.84
CA GLN A 26 2.91 1.11 -12.04
C GLN A 26 3.46 2.16 -11.07
N ILE A 27 4.07 1.72 -9.96
CA ILE A 27 4.64 2.60 -8.94
C ILE A 27 6.05 3.06 -9.37
N ASN A 28 6.12 4.28 -9.86
CA ASN A 28 7.36 5.02 -10.13
C ASN A 28 7.32 6.35 -9.36
N LEU A 29 7.75 6.32 -8.09
CA LEU A 29 7.62 7.44 -7.17
C LEU A 29 8.63 8.57 -7.44
N GLY A 30 9.57 8.38 -8.38
CA GLY A 30 10.49 9.42 -8.83
C GLY A 30 11.42 9.97 -7.75
N PHE A 31 11.51 9.32 -6.58
CA PHE A 31 12.50 9.65 -5.57
C PHE A 31 13.82 8.92 -5.93
N SER A 32 14.91 9.39 -5.34
CA SER A 32 16.23 8.83 -5.60
C SER A 32 16.42 7.54 -4.80
N ALA A 33 15.92 6.39 -5.28
CA ALA A 33 16.20 5.03 -4.80
C ALA A 33 16.46 4.90 -3.28
N SER A 34 15.67 5.59 -2.46
CA SER A 34 15.90 5.62 -1.01
C SER A 34 15.24 4.42 -0.36
N GLU A 35 15.76 4.00 0.80
CA GLU A 35 15.17 2.90 1.57
C GLU A 35 13.69 3.19 1.93
N GLU A 36 13.36 4.44 2.22
CA GLU A 36 12.00 4.91 2.51
C GLU A 36 11.07 4.83 1.29
N GLU A 37 11.58 5.11 0.08
CA GLU A 37 10.80 5.01 -1.16
C GLU A 37 10.47 3.55 -1.48
N ASN A 38 11.46 2.66 -1.36
CA ASN A 38 11.24 1.22 -1.53
C ASN A 38 10.24 0.71 -0.49
N LEU A 39 10.37 1.15 0.76
CA LEU A 39 9.43 0.78 1.83
C LEU A 39 8.01 1.30 1.55
N LEU A 40 7.86 2.55 1.09
CA LEU A 40 6.57 3.11 0.69
C LEU A 40 5.96 2.34 -0.47
N LYS A 41 6.74 2.05 -1.51
CA LYS A 41 6.30 1.23 -2.65
C LYS A 41 5.83 -0.14 -2.19
N HIS A 42 6.62 -0.85 -1.38
CA HIS A 42 6.24 -2.16 -0.86
C HIS A 42 4.96 -2.09 0.00
N THR A 43 4.83 -1.05 0.83
CA THR A 43 3.65 -0.87 1.69
C THR A 43 2.39 -0.59 0.87
N LEU A 44 2.48 0.24 -0.19
CA LEU A 44 1.39 0.51 -1.12
C LEU A 44 0.96 -0.76 -1.86
N VAL A 45 1.91 -1.56 -2.36
CA VAL A 45 1.62 -2.84 -3.02
C VAL A 45 0.90 -3.80 -2.08
N ASN A 46 1.43 -3.96 -0.87
CA ASN A 46 0.83 -4.85 0.12
C ASN A 46 -0.59 -4.40 0.50
N LEU A 47 -0.80 -3.10 0.68
CA LEU A 47 -2.12 -2.56 0.98
C LEU A 47 -3.10 -2.78 -0.18
N HIS A 48 -2.68 -2.52 -1.43
CA HIS A 48 -3.51 -2.77 -2.61
C HIS A 48 -3.92 -4.26 -2.71
N THR A 49 -2.96 -5.17 -2.59
CA THR A 49 -3.21 -6.62 -2.62
C THR A 49 -4.16 -7.04 -1.49
N ALA A 50 -3.88 -6.60 -0.26
CA ALA A 50 -4.71 -6.92 0.89
C ALA A 50 -6.14 -6.40 0.75
N ILE A 51 -6.36 -5.20 0.18
CA ILE A 51 -7.70 -4.71 -0.16
C ILE A 51 -8.36 -5.66 -1.18
N GLY A 52 -7.67 -6.00 -2.27
CA GLY A 52 -8.18 -6.84 -3.34
C GLY A 52 -8.59 -8.25 -2.89
N GLU A 53 -7.87 -8.79 -1.92
CA GLU A 53 -8.07 -10.12 -1.37
C GLU A 53 -8.95 -10.14 -0.10
N SER A 54 -9.23 -8.97 0.50
CA SER A 54 -9.98 -8.88 1.76
C SER A 54 -11.40 -9.41 1.64
N GLY A 55 -11.69 -10.49 2.35
CA GLY A 55 -13.04 -11.04 2.52
C GLY A 55 -13.93 -10.22 3.48
N GLU A 56 -13.35 -9.28 4.23
CA GLU A 56 -14.06 -8.42 5.19
C GLU A 56 -14.70 -7.20 4.52
N LEU A 57 -14.18 -6.78 3.38
CA LEU A 57 -14.74 -5.69 2.59
C LEU A 57 -15.83 -6.20 1.65
N SER A 58 -16.98 -5.50 1.62
CA SER A 58 -17.98 -5.72 0.57
C SER A 58 -17.39 -5.41 -0.83
N PRO A 59 -17.94 -5.97 -1.92
CA PRO A 59 -17.45 -5.70 -3.27
C PRO A 59 -17.38 -4.21 -3.62
N PHE A 60 -18.33 -3.41 -3.11
CA PHE A 60 -18.34 -1.97 -3.29
C PHE A 60 -17.20 -1.28 -2.52
N GLN A 61 -17.04 -1.60 -1.23
CA GLN A 61 -15.95 -1.04 -0.41
C GLN A 61 -14.58 -1.40 -1.00
N ARG A 62 -14.39 -2.66 -1.38
CA ARG A 62 -13.17 -3.14 -2.04
C ARG A 62 -12.85 -2.33 -3.28
N LYS A 63 -13.82 -2.19 -4.20
CA LYS A 63 -13.64 -1.40 -5.42
C LYS A 63 -13.32 0.07 -5.12
N SER A 64 -14.01 0.67 -4.16
CA SER A 64 -13.76 2.06 -3.75
C SER A 64 -12.36 2.23 -3.19
N SER A 65 -11.92 1.36 -2.28
CA SER A 65 -10.59 1.41 -1.68
C SER A 65 -9.48 1.15 -2.71
N LEU A 66 -9.67 0.22 -3.65
CA LEU A 66 -8.73 0.05 -4.77
C LEU A 66 -8.65 1.32 -5.62
N THR A 67 -9.78 1.97 -5.89
CA THR A 67 -9.80 3.23 -6.65
C THR A 67 -9.07 4.36 -5.90
N ASP A 68 -9.28 4.48 -4.59
CA ASP A 68 -8.63 5.51 -3.78
C ASP A 68 -7.12 5.25 -3.64
N ILE A 69 -6.66 3.99 -3.49
CA ILE A 69 -5.22 3.69 -3.42
C ILE A 69 -4.52 3.83 -4.77
N ASP A 70 -5.19 3.51 -5.87
CA ASP A 70 -4.71 3.77 -7.23
C ASP A 70 -4.53 5.26 -7.46
N SER A 71 -5.52 6.06 -7.06
CA SER A 71 -5.50 7.52 -7.22
C SER A 71 -4.47 8.18 -6.31
N LEU A 72 -4.33 7.72 -5.07
CA LEU A 72 -3.26 8.13 -4.16
C LEU A 72 -1.89 7.88 -4.79
N THR A 73 -1.68 6.67 -5.32
CA THR A 73 -0.43 6.28 -5.96
C THR A 73 -0.15 7.09 -7.21
N ALA A 74 -1.15 7.34 -8.05
CA ALA A 74 -1.00 8.19 -9.23
C ALA A 74 -0.58 9.61 -8.86
N GLU A 75 -1.11 10.17 -7.75
CA GLU A 75 -0.70 11.48 -7.24
C GLU A 75 0.74 11.45 -6.72
N LEU A 76 1.14 10.40 -6.00
CA LEU A 76 2.50 10.23 -5.48
C LEU A 76 3.56 10.00 -6.57
N CYS A 77 3.19 9.36 -7.68
CA CYS A 77 4.06 9.17 -8.84
C CYS A 77 4.29 10.47 -9.65
N LYS A 78 3.55 11.55 -9.35
CA LYS A 78 3.84 12.85 -9.96
C LYS A 78 5.15 13.41 -9.42
N PRO A 79 5.87 14.24 -10.19
CA PRO A 79 7.01 14.99 -9.69
C PRO A 79 6.62 15.78 -8.43
N ALA A 80 7.50 15.87 -7.44
CA ALA A 80 7.20 16.49 -6.13
C ALA A 80 6.59 17.92 -6.23
N LEU A 81 6.97 18.70 -7.25
CA LEU A 81 6.43 20.04 -7.52
C LEU A 81 4.98 20.05 -8.05
N GLN A 82 4.50 18.91 -8.55
CA GLN A 82 3.16 18.70 -9.10
C GLN A 82 2.25 17.87 -8.17
N GLN A 83 2.79 17.35 -7.06
CA GLN A 83 2.02 16.62 -6.08
C GLN A 83 1.09 17.56 -5.31
N ASP A 84 -0.20 17.28 -5.35
CA ASP A 84 -1.18 17.98 -4.52
C ASP A 84 -1.35 17.26 -3.17
N LYS A 85 -0.78 17.85 -2.12
CA LYS A 85 -0.85 17.32 -0.75
C LYS A 85 -2.29 17.27 -0.20
N GLY A 86 -3.18 18.14 -0.68
CA GLY A 86 -4.59 18.12 -0.32
C GLY A 86 -5.31 16.91 -0.93
N ILE A 87 -5.01 16.61 -2.18
CA ILE A 87 -5.51 15.43 -2.88
C ILE A 87 -4.99 14.13 -2.22
N ILE A 88 -3.69 14.05 -1.95
CA ILE A 88 -3.06 12.93 -1.22
C ILE A 88 -3.77 12.69 0.12
N LYS A 89 -3.96 13.75 0.92
CA LYS A 89 -4.66 13.65 2.21
C LYS A 89 -6.12 13.24 2.04
N GLY A 90 -6.80 13.70 0.99
CA GLY A 90 -8.17 13.36 0.68
C GLY A 90 -8.35 11.87 0.37
N PHE A 91 -7.54 11.32 -0.53
CA PHE A 91 -7.55 9.87 -0.83
C PHE A 91 -7.21 9.04 0.41
N TRP A 92 -6.17 9.42 1.14
CA TRP A 92 -5.78 8.74 2.37
C TRP A 92 -6.87 8.75 3.44
N SER A 93 -7.60 9.86 3.61
CA SER A 93 -8.67 9.95 4.61
C SER A 93 -9.84 9.01 4.30
N ARG A 94 -10.22 8.90 3.01
CA ARG A 94 -11.28 7.97 2.58
C ARG A 94 -10.85 6.50 2.69
N LEU A 95 -9.60 6.20 2.37
CA LEU A 95 -9.00 4.89 2.63
C LEU A 95 -9.09 4.54 4.10
N LYS A 96 -8.67 5.45 4.99
CA LYS A 96 -8.72 5.25 6.44
C LYS A 96 -10.13 4.94 6.93
N GLU A 97 -11.13 5.69 6.47
CA GLU A 97 -12.53 5.45 6.84
C GLU A 97 -13.00 4.06 6.39
N THR A 98 -12.75 3.71 5.13
CA THR A 98 -13.21 2.44 4.56
C THR A 98 -12.51 1.23 5.16
N LEU A 99 -11.22 1.35 5.47
CA LEU A 99 -10.39 0.26 5.97
C LEU A 99 -10.43 0.12 7.50
N SER A 100 -11.06 1.07 8.21
CA SER A 100 -11.20 1.07 9.68
C SER A 100 -11.92 -0.16 10.25
N HIS A 101 -12.63 -0.89 9.39
CA HIS A 101 -13.34 -2.13 9.74
C HIS A 101 -12.43 -3.36 9.82
N SER A 102 -11.19 -3.27 9.37
CA SER A 102 -10.21 -4.37 9.38
C SER A 102 -8.95 -3.93 10.10
N GLU A 103 -8.57 -4.63 11.17
CA GLU A 103 -7.39 -4.27 11.99
C GLU A 103 -6.08 -4.38 11.19
N GLU A 104 -5.98 -5.39 10.32
CA GLU A 104 -4.83 -5.58 9.44
C GLU A 104 -4.72 -4.45 8.41
N LEU A 105 -5.81 -4.14 7.70
CA LEU A 105 -5.82 -3.05 6.71
C LEU A 105 -5.60 -1.69 7.36
N THR A 106 -6.12 -1.49 8.57
CA THR A 106 -5.89 -0.27 9.36
C THR A 106 -4.40 -0.13 9.68
N ARG A 107 -3.73 -1.19 10.15
CA ARG A 107 -2.29 -1.16 10.43
C ARG A 107 -1.46 -0.83 9.19
N MET A 108 -1.77 -1.44 8.05
CA MET A 108 -1.09 -1.17 6.78
C MET A 108 -1.35 0.28 6.31
N ASN A 109 -2.59 0.76 6.39
CA ASN A 109 -2.93 2.14 6.02
C ASN A 109 -2.27 3.19 6.93
N CYS A 110 -2.11 2.89 8.22
CA CYS A 110 -1.34 3.71 9.16
C CYS A 110 0.17 3.72 8.83
N ALA A 111 0.73 2.59 8.39
CA ALA A 111 2.12 2.53 7.94
C ALA A 111 2.36 3.42 6.70
N VAL A 112 1.45 3.37 5.71
CA VAL A 112 1.46 4.29 4.57
C VAL A 112 1.38 5.75 5.04
N GLY A 113 0.46 6.06 5.95
CA GLY A 113 0.30 7.41 6.50
C GLY A 113 1.58 7.95 7.15
N LYS A 114 2.27 7.12 7.94
CA LYS A 114 3.56 7.46 8.56
C LYS A 114 4.64 7.79 7.53
N LEU A 115 4.77 6.95 6.50
CA LEU A 115 5.77 7.12 5.44
C LEU A 115 5.50 8.37 4.60
N LEU A 116 4.23 8.76 4.45
CA LEU A 116 3.83 9.98 3.76
C LEU A 116 3.88 11.25 4.65
N GLY A 117 4.21 11.13 5.93
CA GLY A 117 4.15 12.24 6.88
C GLY A 117 2.73 12.76 7.12
N LEU A 118 1.72 11.93 6.92
CA LEU A 118 0.32 12.24 7.19
C LEU A 118 0.02 11.90 8.66
N ALA A 119 -0.63 12.83 9.37
CA ALA A 119 -1.01 12.61 10.77
C ALA A 119 -1.92 11.38 10.90
N ILE A 120 -1.54 10.45 11.77
CA ILE A 120 -2.22 9.17 12.03
C ILE A 120 -3.50 9.39 12.83
#